data_AF-A0A7W3LIS0-F1
#
_entry.id   AF-A0A7W3LIS0-F1
#
_cell.length_a   1.000
_cell.length_b   1.000
_cell.length_c   1.000
_cell.angle_alpha   90.00
_cell.angle_beta   90.00
_cell.angle_gamma   90.00
#
_symmetry.space_group_name_H-M   'P 1'
#
loop_
_entity.id
_entity.type
_entity.pdbx_description
1 polymer ?
#
loop_
_entity_poly.entity_id
_entity_poly.type
_entity_poly.pdbx_seq_one_letter_code
_entity_poly.pdbx_strand_id
1 'polypeptide(L)'
;MTAEAIDQYTDDPNDPERILARLPERERARFLEEYRATAEAAANEVWRYRQLRRFLHEWSLRAVAYSAPDFYDRREAARRGEGDYITLDELVARREP
;
A
#
# COMPACT_ATOMS: atom_id res chain seq x y z
N MET A 1 33.21 -11.70 4.57
CA MET A 1 31.92 -12.40 4.80
C MET A 1 31.62 -12.24 6.28
N THR A 2 30.63 -11.53 6.82
CA THR A 2 29.25 -11.20 6.41
C THR A 2 28.73 -10.04 7.29
N ALA A 3 28.49 -8.85 6.73
CA ALA A 3 27.78 -7.76 7.44
C ALA A 3 26.82 -6.96 6.53
N GLU A 4 26.70 -7.36 5.27
CA GLU A 4 26.01 -6.59 4.22
C GLU A 4 24.58 -7.10 3.93
N ALA A 5 24.17 -8.22 4.54
CA ALA A 5 22.88 -8.85 4.27
C ALA A 5 21.72 -8.23 5.07
N ILE A 6 22.00 -7.56 6.19
CA ILE A 6 20.97 -6.99 7.09
C ILE A 6 20.48 -5.62 6.64
N ASP A 7 21.33 -4.82 5.98
CA ASP A 7 20.97 -3.48 5.52
C ASP A 7 19.96 -3.50 4.35
N GLN A 8 20.04 -4.53 3.48
CA GLN A 8 19.15 -4.68 2.33
C GLN A 8 17.68 -4.96 2.69
N TYR A 9 17.42 -5.53 3.89
CA TYR A 9 16.04 -5.72 4.37
C TYR A 9 15.46 -4.44 4.97
N THR A 10 16.30 -3.53 5.48
CA THR A 10 15.86 -2.25 6.07
C THR A 10 15.21 -1.31 5.05
N ASP A 11 15.58 -1.42 3.75
CA ASP A 11 14.96 -0.63 2.69
C ASP A 11 13.88 -1.36 1.87
N ASP A 12 13.39 -2.55 2.26
CA ASP A 12 12.26 -3.14 1.52
C ASP A 12 10.99 -2.30 1.75
N PRO A 13 10.36 -1.73 0.71
CA PRO A 13 9.10 -1.00 0.87
C PRO A 13 7.95 -1.91 1.30
N ASN A 14 8.08 -3.23 1.13
CA ASN A 14 7.07 -4.21 1.53
C ASN A 14 7.33 -4.80 2.92
N ASP A 15 8.33 -4.28 3.65
CA ASP A 15 8.60 -4.68 5.02
C ASP A 15 7.39 -4.33 5.93
N PRO A 16 6.85 -5.30 6.69
CA PRO A 16 5.66 -5.07 7.49
C PRO A 16 5.85 -4.00 8.59
N GLU A 17 7.04 -3.87 9.17
CA GLU A 17 7.32 -2.85 10.18
C GLU A 17 7.33 -1.45 9.55
N ARG A 18 7.95 -1.32 8.37
CA ARG A 18 7.98 -0.07 7.61
C ARG A 18 6.60 0.36 7.12
N ILE A 19 5.80 -0.60 6.64
CA ILE A 19 4.39 -0.36 6.27
C ILE A 19 3.63 0.16 7.50
N LEU A 20 3.74 -0.53 8.65
CA LEU A 20 3.06 -0.15 9.87
C LEU A 20 3.45 1.26 10.34
N ALA A 21 4.74 1.60 10.26
CA ALA A 21 5.24 2.91 10.65
C ALA A 21 4.63 4.05 9.81
N ARG A 22 4.45 3.83 8.50
CA ARG A 22 3.88 4.81 7.55
C ARG A 22 2.35 4.93 7.63
N LEU A 23 1.66 3.90 8.10
CA LEU A 23 0.21 3.92 8.17
C LEU A 23 -0.31 4.88 9.25
N PRO A 24 -1.37 5.65 8.96
CA PRO A 24 -2.08 6.42 9.98
C PRO A 24 -2.78 5.47 10.96
N GLU A 25 -2.96 5.92 12.20
CA GLU A 25 -3.42 5.09 13.32
C GLU A 25 -4.70 4.27 13.02
N ARG A 26 -5.66 4.89 12.33
CA ARG A 26 -6.93 4.25 11.94
C ARG A 26 -6.77 3.04 11.01
N GLU A 27 -5.71 2.97 10.21
CA GLU A 27 -5.46 1.86 9.29
C GLU A 27 -4.53 0.81 9.89
N ARG A 28 -3.77 1.16 10.94
CA ARG A 28 -2.84 0.25 11.61
C ARG A 28 -3.54 -0.99 12.18
N ALA A 29 -4.68 -0.79 12.84
CA ALA A 29 -5.45 -1.90 13.42
C ALA A 29 -5.88 -2.91 12.35
N ARG A 30 -6.40 -2.40 11.22
CA ARG A 30 -6.81 -3.22 10.08
C ARG A 30 -5.63 -3.97 9.46
N PHE A 31 -4.52 -3.28 9.22
CA PHE A 31 -3.31 -3.90 8.69
C PHE A 31 -2.83 -5.04 9.59
N LEU A 32 -2.77 -4.84 10.91
CA LEU A 32 -2.32 -5.86 11.87
C LEU A 32 -3.26 -7.07 11.95
N GLU A 33 -4.57 -6.86 11.84
CA GLU A 33 -5.54 -7.96 11.78
C GLU A 33 -5.31 -8.82 10.53
N GLU A 34 -5.31 -8.21 9.34
CA GLU A 34 -5.15 -8.93 8.07
C GLU A 34 -3.74 -9.55 7.92
N TYR A 35 -2.70 -8.84 8.39
CA TYR A 35 -1.32 -9.33 8.37
C TYR A 35 -1.17 -10.60 9.19
N ARG A 36 -1.69 -10.62 10.43
CA ARG A 36 -1.62 -11.81 11.30
C ARG A 36 -2.29 -13.02 10.66
N ALA A 37 -3.50 -12.85 10.13
CA ALA A 37 -4.21 -13.93 9.45
C ALA A 37 -3.47 -14.45 8.21
N THR A 38 -2.92 -13.54 7.40
CA THR A 38 -2.21 -13.91 6.17
C THR A 38 -0.85 -14.54 6.46
N ALA A 39 -0.13 -14.05 7.48
CA ALA A 39 1.14 -14.59 7.92
C ALA A 39 0.97 -15.99 8.52
N GLU A 40 -0.05 -16.20 9.36
CA GLU A 40 -0.39 -17.52 9.91
C GLU A 40 -0.70 -18.52 8.78
N ALA A 41 -1.51 -18.12 7.80
CA ALA A 41 -1.80 -18.95 6.64
C ALA A 41 -0.52 -19.31 5.85
N ALA A 42 0.36 -18.33 5.63
CA ALA A 42 1.62 -18.52 4.91
C ALA A 42 2.64 -19.37 5.67
N ALA A 43 2.60 -19.37 7.00
CA ALA A 43 3.47 -20.21 7.83
C ALA A 43 3.19 -21.72 7.63
N ASN A 44 1.95 -22.07 7.31
CA ASN A 44 1.53 -23.46 7.15
C ASN A 44 1.75 -23.99 5.71
N GLU A 45 1.76 -23.10 4.71
CA GLU A 45 1.74 -23.51 3.30
C GLU A 45 2.63 -22.60 2.43
N VAL A 46 3.69 -23.17 1.84
CA VAL A 46 4.68 -22.42 1.05
C VAL A 46 4.06 -21.67 -0.13
N TRP A 47 3.02 -22.21 -0.77
CA TRP A 47 2.36 -21.54 -1.88
C TRP A 47 1.62 -20.26 -1.45
N ARG A 48 1.19 -20.17 -0.18
CA ARG A 48 0.57 -18.97 0.40
C ARG A 48 1.58 -17.87 0.71
N TYR A 49 2.88 -18.16 0.69
CA TYR A 49 3.91 -17.12 0.79
C TYR A 49 3.79 -16.07 -0.34
N ARG A 50 3.39 -16.50 -1.54
CA ARG A 50 3.11 -15.55 -2.65
C ARG A 50 1.92 -14.64 -2.34
N GLN A 51 0.91 -15.15 -1.64
CA GLN A 51 -0.25 -14.37 -1.21
C GLN A 51 0.15 -13.35 -0.13
N LEU A 52 0.99 -13.74 0.83
CA LEU A 52 1.56 -12.81 1.81
C LEU A 52 2.38 -11.70 1.14
N ARG A 53 3.24 -12.03 0.18
CA ARG A 53 4.02 -11.02 -0.56
C ARG A 53 3.12 -10.05 -1.31
N ARG A 54 2.06 -10.54 -1.94
CA ARG A 54 1.07 -9.69 -2.62
C ARG A 54 0.35 -8.78 -1.63
N PHE A 55 -0.08 -9.31 -0.50
CA PHE A 55 -0.71 -8.56 0.58
C PHE A 55 0.18 -7.40 1.06
N LEU A 56 1.45 -7.67 1.34
CA LEU A 56 2.42 -6.65 1.77
C LEU A 56 2.64 -5.59 0.69
N HIS A 57 2.71 -5.99 -0.57
CA HIS A 57 2.85 -5.06 -1.69
C HIS A 57 1.63 -4.13 -1.85
N GLU A 58 0.42 -4.66 -1.70
CA GLU A 58 -0.79 -3.83 -1.76
C GLU A 58 -0.85 -2.83 -0.58
N TRP A 59 -0.43 -3.27 0.61
CA TRP A 59 -0.40 -2.40 1.78
C TRP A 59 0.72 -1.36 1.74
N SER A 60 1.86 -1.63 1.10
CA SER A 60 2.89 -0.62 0.90
C SER A 60 2.40 0.52 -0.01
N LEU A 61 1.66 0.19 -1.08
CA LEU A 61 1.01 1.19 -1.94
C LEU A 61 -0.04 2.01 -1.18
N ARG A 62 -0.86 1.36 -0.35
CA ARG A 62 -1.84 2.04 0.51
C ARG A 62 -1.16 2.96 1.51
N ALA A 63 -0.06 2.53 2.13
CA ALA A 63 0.70 3.34 3.07
C ALA A 63 1.26 4.61 2.40
N VAL A 64 1.74 4.51 1.16
CA VAL A 64 2.13 5.69 0.38
C VAL A 64 0.95 6.62 0.17
N ALA A 65 -0.19 6.10 -0.30
CA ALA A 65 -1.39 6.92 -0.52
C ALA A 65 -1.90 7.60 0.76
N TYR A 66 -1.99 6.86 1.86
CA TYR A 66 -2.49 7.35 3.14
C TYR A 66 -1.54 8.31 3.86
N SER A 67 -0.26 8.30 3.50
CA SER A 67 0.73 9.25 4.04
C SER A 67 0.52 10.68 3.52
N ALA A 68 -0.20 10.85 2.40
CA ALA A 68 -0.56 12.18 1.93
C ALA A 68 -1.59 12.82 2.89
N PRO A 69 -1.31 14.04 3.42
CA PRO A 69 -2.12 14.64 4.49
C PRO A 69 -3.57 14.92 4.06
N ASP A 70 -3.78 15.16 2.77
CA ASP A 70 -5.07 15.46 2.15
C ASP A 70 -5.70 14.25 1.44
N PHE A 71 -5.14 13.04 1.60
CA PHE A 71 -5.63 11.83 0.93
C PHE A 71 -7.11 11.57 1.21
N TYR A 72 -7.52 11.68 2.48
CA TYR A 72 -8.88 11.32 2.87
C TYR A 72 -9.88 12.39 2.43
N ASP A 73 -9.53 13.67 2.54
CA ASP A 73 -10.33 14.77 2.01
C ASP A 73 -10.49 14.67 0.49
N ARG A 74 -9.39 14.40 -0.24
CA ARG A 74 -9.44 14.18 -1.70
C ARG A 74 -10.27 12.96 -2.08
N ARG A 75 -10.18 11.88 -1.30
CA ARG A 75 -10.99 10.68 -1.51
C ARG A 75 -12.48 10.95 -1.28
N GLU A 76 -12.83 11.74 -0.28
CA GLU A 76 -14.22 12.13 -0.03
C GLU A 76 -14.73 13.11 -1.09
N ALA A 77 -13.94 14.11 -1.48
CA ALA A 77 -14.25 15.01 -2.60
C ALA A 77 -14.52 14.20 -3.88
N ALA A 78 -13.63 13.28 -4.24
CA ALA A 78 -13.81 12.41 -5.41
C ALA A 78 -15.10 11.58 -5.34
N ARG A 79 -15.46 11.06 -4.16
CA ARG A 79 -16.74 10.34 -3.96
C ARG A 79 -17.96 11.23 -4.14
N ARG A 80 -17.85 12.52 -3.82
CA ARG A 80 -18.90 13.54 -4.03
C ARG A 80 -18.90 14.10 -5.46
N GLY A 81 -17.96 13.69 -6.32
CA GLY A 81 -17.78 14.26 -7.66
C GLY A 81 -17.10 15.63 -7.65
N GLU A 82 -16.44 15.98 -6.55
CA GLU A 82 -15.70 17.22 -6.34
C GLU A 82 -14.20 17.00 -6.59
N GLY A 83 -13.52 18.01 -7.14
CA GLY A 83 -12.07 17.98 -7.38
C GLY A 83 -11.72 18.38 -8.82
N ASP A 84 -10.42 18.58 -9.05
CA ASP A 84 -9.90 18.76 -10.40
C ASP A 84 -9.79 17.39 -11.06
N TYR A 85 -10.60 17.16 -12.09
CA TYR A 85 -10.57 15.95 -12.90
C TYR A 85 -10.69 16.34 -14.37
N ILE A 86 -10.10 15.50 -15.21
CA ILE A 86 -10.32 15.52 -16.64
C ILE A 86 -11.04 14.25 -16.99
N THR A 87 -12.06 14.34 -17.84
CA THR A 87 -12.77 13.15 -18.29
C THR A 87 -11.83 12.27 -19.14
N LEU A 88 -12.13 10.97 -19.23
CA LEU A 88 -11.36 10.07 -20.08
C LEU A 88 -11.39 10.53 -21.56
N ASP A 89 -12.52 11.09 -21.98
CA ASP A 89 -12.71 11.66 -23.32
C ASP A 89 -11.80 12.87 -23.55
N GLU A 90 -11.75 13.81 -22.60
CA GLU A 90 -10.83 14.95 -22.66
C GLU A 90 -9.34 14.55 -22.62
N LEU A 91 -9.00 13.47 -21.91
CA LEU A 91 -7.64 12.91 -21.90
C LEU A 91 -7.24 12.38 -23.27
N VAL A 92 -8.16 11.68 -23.93
CA VAL A 92 -7.95 11.12 -25.26
C VAL A 92 -7.84 12.25 -26.28
N ALA A 93 -8.76 13.24 -26.24
CA ALA A 93 -8.74 14.39 -27.14
C ALA A 93 -7.46 15.25 -27.01
N ARG A 94 -6.87 15.36 -25.82
CA ARG A 94 -5.58 16.05 -25.60
C ARG A 94 -4.37 15.30 -26.18
N ARG A 95 -4.52 14.00 -26.45
CA ARG A 95 -3.45 13.12 -26.92
C ARG A 95 -3.45 12.95 -28.43
N GLU A 96 -4.53 13.33 -29.09
CA GLU A 96 -4.62 13.37 -30.55
C GLU A 96 -4.07 14.72 -31.05
N PRO A 97 -3.05 14.72 -31.94
CA PRO A 97 -2.38 15.93 -32.42
C PRO A 97 -3.23 16.75 -33.41
#